data_AF-A0A971CHD7-F1
#
_entry.id   AF-A0A971CHD7-F1
#
_cell.length_a   1.000
_cell.length_b   1.000
_cell.length_c   1.000
_cell.angle_alpha   90.00
_cell.angle_beta   90.00
_cell.angle_gamma   90.00
#
_symmetry.space_group_name_H-M   'P 1'
#
loop_
_entity.id
_entity.type
_entity.pdbx_description
1 polymer ?
#
loop_
_entity_poly.entity_id
_entity_poly.type
_entity_poly.pdbx_seq_one_letter_code
_entity_poly.pdbx_strand_id
1 'polypeptide(L)' 'MTVDREQAWNYALGLIRVDGLRPSEDFLLLVEREKRGEITTGEMLELLNQKYVQLPPERKR' A
#
# COMPACT_ATOMS: atom_id res chain seq x y z
N MET A 1 -7.60 19.15 12.72
CA MET A 1 -8.41 18.46 11.70
C MET A 1 -7.75 17.13 11.43
N THR A 2 -8.33 16.03 11.90
CA THR A 2 -7.89 14.68 11.50
C THR A 2 -8.24 14.52 10.02
N VAL A 3 -7.23 14.38 9.16
CA VAL A 3 -7.48 13.99 7.77
C VAL A 3 -8.22 12.65 7.82
N ASP A 4 -9.35 12.59 7.14
CA ASP A 4 -10.11 11.35 6.99
C ASP A 4 -9.20 10.31 6.30
N ARG A 5 -9.10 9.09 6.85
CA ARG A 5 -8.22 8.04 6.31
C ARG A 5 -8.53 7.77 4.86
N GLU A 6 -9.81 7.80 4.50
CA GLU A 6 -10.25 7.67 3.12
C GLU A 6 -9.69 8.78 2.22
N GLN A 7 -9.73 10.04 2.67
CA GLN A 7 -9.16 11.15 1.92
C GLN A 7 -7.65 11.03 1.74
N ALA A 8 -6.92 10.59 2.77
CA ALA A 8 -5.47 10.36 2.69
C ALA A 8 -5.12 9.28 1.65
N TRP A 9 -5.84 8.15 1.66
CA TRP A 9 -5.63 7.07 0.70
C TRP A 9 -6.05 7.45 -0.72
N ASN A 10 -7.17 8.14 -0.88
CA ASN A 10 -7.61 8.62 -2.19
C ASN A 10 -6.58 9.57 -2.81
N TYR A 11 -5.95 10.42 -2.00
CA TYR A 11 -4.86 11.29 -2.46
C TYR A 11 -3.62 10.47 -2.87
N ALA A 12 -3.16 9.54 -2.02
CA ALA A 12 -1.99 8.71 -2.32
C ALA A 12 -2.18 7.85 -3.59
N LEU A 13 -3.34 7.20 -3.74
CA LEU A 13 -3.68 6.42 -4.94
C LEU A 13 -3.84 7.31 -6.18
N GLY A 14 -4.29 8.55 -6.00
CA GLY A 14 -4.34 9.56 -7.05
C GLY A 14 -2.96 9.88 -7.62
N LEU A 15 -1.95 10.09 -6.77
CA LEU A 15 -0.57 10.35 -7.19
C LEU A 15 -0.01 9.17 -8.00
N ILE A 16 -0.18 7.94 -7.51
CA ILE A 16 0.29 6.72 -8.19
C ILE A 16 -0.32 6.62 -9.60
N ARG A 17 -1.61 6.96 -9.75
CA ARG A 17 -2.30 6.95 -11.04
C ARG A 17 -1.80 8.04 -12.00
N VAL A 18 -1.51 9.24 -11.49
CA VAL A 18 -0.94 10.34 -12.30
C VAL A 18 0.40 9.92 -12.90
N ASP A 19 1.20 9.15 -12.16
CA ASP A 19 2.46 8.58 -12.64
C ASP A 19 2.28 7.38 -13.61
N GLY A 20 1.03 7.03 -13.96
CA GLY A 20 0.71 5.92 -14.86
C GLY A 20 0.88 4.54 -14.22
N LEU A 21 1.16 4.46 -12.93
CA LEU A 21 1.32 3.21 -12.19
C LEU A 21 -0.04 2.65 -11.73
N ARG A 22 -0.12 1.33 -11.62
CA ARG A 22 -1.30 0.62 -11.10
C ARG A 22 -0.90 -0.23 -9.91
N PRO A 23 -1.43 0.02 -8.71
CA PRO A 23 -1.23 -0.88 -7.58
C PRO A 23 -1.82 -2.27 -7.87
N SER A 24 -1.22 -3.31 -7.30
CA SER A 24 -1.78 -4.66 -7.32
C SER A 24 -3.09 -4.74 -6.54
N GLU A 25 -3.99 -5.66 -6.90
CA GLU A 25 -5.23 -5.93 -6.16
C GLU A 25 -4.97 -6.24 -4.67
N ASP A 26 -3.94 -7.04 -4.37
CA ASP A 26 -3.55 -7.35 -2.99
C ASP A 26 -3.20 -6.10 -2.16
N PHE A 27 -2.56 -5.12 -2.78
CA PHE A 27 -2.25 -3.85 -2.11
C PHE A 27 -3.52 -3.05 -1.84
N LEU A 28 -4.44 -3.00 -2.82
CA LEU A 28 -5.72 -2.31 -2.66
C LEU A 28 -6.58 -2.94 -1.56
N LEU A 29 -6.53 -4.27 -1.40
CA LEU A 29 -7.20 -4.95 -0.29
C LEU A 29 -6.62 -4.52 1.07
N LEU A 30 -5.29 -4.36 1.18
CA LEU A 30 -4.66 -3.88 2.41
C LEU A 30 -5.04 -2.42 2.72
N VAL A 31 -5.11 -1.56 1.70
CA VAL A 31 -5.58 -0.17 1.85
C VAL A 31 -7.01 -0.13 2.41
N GLU A 32 -7.91 -0.96 1.88
CA GLU A 32 -9.29 -1.01 2.38
C GLU A 32 -9.39 -1.52 3.82
N ARG A 33 -8.52 -2.46 4.21
CA ARG A 33 -8.43 -2.91 5.61
C ARG A 33 -7.93 -1.80 6.54
N GLU A 34 -6.94 -1.01 6.10
CA GLU A 34 -6.43 0.13 6.87
C GLU A 34 -7.49 1.24 7.02
N LYS A 35 -8.21 1.57 5.93
CA LYS A 35 -9.32 2.54 5.96
C LYS A 35 -10.39 2.16 7.00
N ARG A 36 -10.70 0.85 7.12
CA ARG A 36 -11.63 0.31 8.14
C ARG A 36 -11.03 0.24 9.55
N GLY A 37 -9.73 0.49 9.71
CA GLY A 37 -9.03 0.40 10.99
C GLY A 37 -8.74 -1.04 11.44
N GLU A 38 -8.80 -2.00 10.53
CA GLU A 38 -8.54 -3.43 10.83
C GLU A 38 -7.05 -3.75 10.92
N ILE A 39 -6.23 -2.95 10.24
CA ILE A 39 -4.76 -3.00 10.29
C ILE A 39 -4.20 -1.58 10.29
N THR A 40 -2.97 -1.44 10.73
CA THR A 40 -2.16 -0.23 10.63
C THR A 40 -1.31 -0.25 9.35
N THR A 41 -0.80 0.91 8.94
CA THR A 41 0.18 1.02 7.85
C THR A 41 1.48 0.27 8.14
N GLY A 42 1.87 0.12 9.42
CA GLY A 42 3.02 -0.68 9.84
C GLY A 42 2.83 -2.17 9.57
N GLU A 43 1.69 -2.72 9.97
CA GLU A 43 1.33 -4.12 9.67
C GLU A 43 1.21 -4.37 8.16
N MET A 44 0.68 -3.40 7.41
CA MET A 44 0.66 -3.47 5.96
C MET A 44 2.08 -3.58 5.37
N LEU A 45 3.03 -2.79 5.86
CA LEU A 45 4.44 -2.86 5.42
C LEU A 45 5.07 -4.21 5.75
N GLU A 46 4.81 -4.78 6.93
CA GLU A 46 5.29 -6.11 7.30
C GLU A 46 4.75 -7.20 6.36
N LEU A 47 3.45 -7.18 6.04
CA LEU A 47 2.82 -8.11 5.11
C LEU A 47 3.42 -8.00 3.70
N LEU A 48 3.64 -6.78 3.21
CA LEU A 48 4.27 -6.53 1.91
C LEU A 48 5.73 -6.99 1.90
N ASN A 49 6.48 -6.75 2.97
CA ASN A 49 7.86 -7.22 3.10
C ASN A 49 7.93 -8.75 3.09
N GLN A 50 7.04 -9.43 3.82
CA GLN A 50 6.95 -10.90 3.78
C GLN A 50 6.67 -11.41 2.36
N LYS A 51 5.84 -10.71 1.59
CA LYS A 51 5.51 -11.10 0.21
C LYS A 51 6.66 -10.86 -0.78
N TYR A 52 7.33 -9.70 -0.70
CA TYR A 52 8.26 -9.26 -1.74
C TYR A 52 9.75 -9.32 -1.36
N VAL A 53 10.11 -9.13 -0.08
CA VAL A 53 11.52 -9.22 0.36
C VAL A 53 11.99 -10.66 0.50
N GLN A 54 11.06 -11.62 0.60
CA GLN A 54 11.37 -13.05 0.52
C GLN A 54 11.57 -13.56 -0.92
N LEU A 55 11.28 -12.76 -1.95
CA LEU A 55 11.79 -13.02 -3.29
C LEU A 55 13.25 -12.57 -3.32
N PRO A 56 14.21 -13.43 -3.73
CA PRO A 56 15.61 -13.06 -3.72
C PRO A 56 15.79 -11.76 -4.51
N PRO A 57 16.56 -10.77 -4.01
CA PRO A 57 16.78 -9.55 -4.76
C PRO A 57 17.38 -9.98 -6.10
N GLU A 58 16.68 -9.66 -7.20
CA GLU A 58 17.25 -9.83 -8.52
C GLU A 58 18.62 -9.17 -8.51
N ARG A 59 19.63 -9.99 -8.85
CA ARG A 59 21.04 -9.64 -8.76
C ARG A 59 21.22 -8.23 -9.33
N LYS A 60 21.65 -7.29 -8.49
CA LYS A 60 22.23 -6.03 -8.95
C LYS A 60 23.31 -6.40 -9.98
N ARG A 61 23.02 -6.17 -11.26
CA ARG A 61 24.02 -6.17 -12.33
C ARG A 61 24.88 -4.93 -12.19
#